data_AF-A0A1Q7QH17-F1
#
_entry.id   AF-A0A1Q7QH17-F1
#
_cell.length_a   1.000
_cell.length_b   1.000
_cell.length_c   1.000
_cell.angle_alpha   90.00
_cell.angle_beta   90.00
_cell.angle_gamma   90.00
#
_symmetry.space_group_name_H-M   'P 1'
#
loop_
_entity.id
_entity.type
_entity.pdbx_description
1 polymer ?
#
loop_
_entity_poly.entity_id
_entity_poly.type
_entity_poly.pdbx_seq_one_letter_code
_entity_poly.pdbx_strand_id
1 'polypeptide(L)'
;MDRRGDRADPDRNLDDARRFPFATIVIKEYGDFDNASKLDRPGVFRLNIGISKETYARRVDAEEEYDFTALDRLMPHPVYGRNHWVCVLNPSESTFESIKPLLEEAHAIPLGRVERRKSRPR
;
A
#
# COMPACT_ATOMS: atom_id res chain seq x y z
N MET A 1 -5.67 -47.34 14.19
CA MET A 1 -5.21 -45.94 14.41
C MET A 1 -5.06 -45.33 13.04
N ASP A 2 -6.10 -44.64 12.57
CA ASP A 2 -6.12 -44.07 11.22
C ASP A 2 -6.29 -42.56 11.35
N ARG A 3 -5.32 -41.80 10.81
CA ARG A 3 -5.23 -40.35 10.97
C ARG A 3 -6.23 -39.70 10.00
N ARG A 4 -7.19 -38.94 10.54
CA ARG A 4 -8.05 -38.05 9.77
C ARG A 4 -7.18 -37.01 9.04
N GLY A 5 -7.06 -37.16 7.72
CA GLY A 5 -6.63 -36.09 6.83
C GLY A 5 -7.76 -35.08 6.69
N ASP A 6 -7.54 -33.89 7.22
CA ASP A 6 -8.43 -32.76 7.08
C ASP A 6 -8.50 -32.37 5.60
N ARG A 7 -9.72 -32.36 5.08
CA ARG A 7 -10.02 -32.16 3.66
C ARG A 7 -9.93 -30.65 3.42
N ALA A 8 -8.84 -30.19 2.81
CA ALA A 8 -8.72 -28.80 2.40
C ALA A 8 -9.90 -28.45 1.47
N ASP A 9 -10.66 -27.43 1.88
CA ASP A 9 -11.80 -26.89 1.14
C ASP A 9 -11.35 -26.47 -0.28
N PRO A 10 -11.92 -27.07 -1.35
CA PRO A 10 -11.49 -26.82 -2.73
C PRO A 10 -12.06 -25.53 -3.32
N ASP A 11 -12.84 -24.76 -2.56
CA ASP A 11 -13.54 -23.56 -3.04
C ASP A 11 -12.82 -22.26 -2.67
N ARG A 12 -11.48 -22.27 -2.67
CA ARG A 12 -10.70 -21.04 -2.81
C ARG A 12 -10.81 -20.60 -4.27
N ASN A 13 -12.00 -20.18 -4.67
CA ASN A 13 -12.26 -19.54 -5.94
C ASN A 13 -11.52 -18.20 -5.94
N LEU A 14 -10.25 -18.25 -6.30
CA LEU A 14 -9.41 -17.12 -6.63
C LEU A 14 -9.82 -16.69 -8.04
N ASP A 15 -10.96 -16.01 -8.16
CA ASP A 15 -11.34 -15.33 -9.39
C ASP A 15 -10.23 -14.32 -9.74
N ASP A 16 -9.41 -14.76 -10.69
CA ASP A 16 -8.07 -14.32 -11.03
C ASP A 16 -8.10 -13.07 -11.92
N ALA A 17 -8.66 -11.99 -11.37
CA ALA A 17 -8.59 -10.65 -11.95
C ALA A 17 -7.90 -9.68 -11.00
N ARG A 18 -6.58 -9.85 -10.83
CA ARG A 18 -5.60 -8.82 -10.40
C ARG A 18 -6.15 -7.79 -9.41
N ARG A 19 -6.52 -8.20 -8.20
CA ARG A 19 -6.73 -7.23 -7.10
C ARG A 19 -5.38 -6.66 -6.72
N PHE A 20 -5.06 -5.49 -7.27
CA PHE A 20 -3.92 -4.70 -6.82
C PHE A 20 -4.09 -4.40 -5.33
N PRO A 21 -3.06 -4.58 -4.49
CA PRO A 21 -3.15 -4.25 -3.08
C PRO A 21 -3.42 -2.75 -2.91
N PHE A 22 -4.20 -2.39 -1.90
CA PHE A 22 -4.45 -0.98 -1.54
C PHE A 22 -3.38 -0.44 -0.59
N ALA A 23 -2.76 -1.32 0.20
CA ALA A 23 -1.62 -1.03 1.07
C ALA A 23 -0.70 -2.26 1.17
N THR A 24 0.59 -2.03 1.40
CA THR A 24 1.59 -3.08 1.60
C THR A 24 2.58 -2.70 2.70
N ILE A 25 3.12 -3.70 3.39
CA ILE A 25 4.25 -3.54 4.31
C ILE A 25 5.43 -4.32 3.73
N VAL A 26 6.59 -3.66 3.63
CA VAL A 26 7.84 -4.26 3.16
C VAL A 26 8.94 -4.08 4.19
N ILE A 27 9.76 -5.11 4.37
CA ILE A 27 10.86 -5.16 5.36
C ILE A 27 12.23 -5.32 4.71
N LYS A 28 12.28 -5.37 3.38
CA LYS A 28 13.50 -5.56 2.59
C LYS A 28 13.36 -4.78 1.30
N GLU A 29 14.51 -4.44 0.74
CA GLU A 29 14.59 -3.83 -0.57
C GLU A 29 14.26 -4.85 -1.67
N TYR A 30 13.76 -4.34 -2.80
CA TYR A 30 13.35 -5.15 -3.94
C TYR A 30 14.17 -4.79 -5.18
N GLY A 31 15.16 -5.64 -5.47
CA GLY A 31 15.95 -5.61 -6.70
C GLY A 31 16.77 -4.32 -6.86
N ASP A 32 17.00 -3.90 -8.10
CA ASP A 32 17.83 -2.71 -8.41
C ASP A 32 17.05 -1.38 -8.34
N PHE A 33 15.72 -1.43 -8.18
CA PHE A 33 14.85 -0.28 -8.46
C PHE A 33 14.16 0.32 -7.23
N ASP A 34 13.93 -0.46 -6.17
CA ASP A 34 13.33 0.01 -4.91
C ASP A 34 14.33 -0.20 -3.78
N ASN A 35 15.30 0.73 -3.69
CA ASN A 35 16.40 0.73 -2.72
C ASN A 35 16.56 2.07 -1.97
N ALA A 36 15.76 3.08 -2.33
CA ALA A 36 15.94 4.44 -1.82
C ALA A 36 15.67 4.57 -0.31
N SER A 37 14.93 3.62 0.28
CA SER A 37 14.50 3.65 1.67
C SER A 37 15.50 3.05 2.66
N LYS A 38 16.55 2.37 2.19
CA LYS A 38 17.56 1.66 2.99
C LYS A 38 16.92 0.81 4.09
N LEU A 39 16.09 -0.16 3.69
CA LEU A 39 15.34 -1.06 4.57
C LEU A 39 16.19 -2.19 5.16
N ASP A 40 17.44 -2.33 4.74
CA ASP A 40 18.45 -3.23 5.31
C ASP A 40 18.94 -2.80 6.72
N ARG A 41 18.17 -1.94 7.39
CA ARG A 41 18.39 -1.50 8.77
C ARG A 41 17.60 -2.40 9.74
N PRO A 42 18.20 -2.80 10.88
CA PRO A 42 17.49 -3.58 11.89
C PRO A 42 16.19 -2.91 12.35
N GLY A 43 15.07 -3.64 12.25
CA GLY A 43 13.77 -3.20 12.74
C GLY A 43 13.07 -2.14 11.88
N VAL A 44 13.56 -1.83 10.68
CA VAL A 44 12.93 -0.87 9.77
C VAL A 44 11.99 -1.58 8.80
N PHE A 45 10.78 -1.05 8.66
CA PHE A 45 9.80 -1.45 7.65
C PHE A 45 9.19 -0.20 7.00
N ARG A 46 8.67 -0.37 5.79
CA ARG A 46 7.94 0.67 5.06
C ARG A 46 6.50 0.24 4.84
N LEU A 47 5.58 1.10 5.28
CA LEU A 47 4.17 1.01 4.93
C LEU A 47 3.93 1.84 3.67
N ASN A 48 3.34 1.23 2.64
CA ASN A 48 2.97 1.88 1.39
C ASN A 48 1.45 1.90 1.25
N ILE A 49 0.88 3.00 0.75
CA ILE A 49 -0.57 3.18 0.60
C ILE A 49 -0.87 3.79 -0.77
N GLY A 50 -1.75 3.15 -1.54
CA GLY A 50 -2.25 3.69 -2.81
C GLY A 50 -3.48 4.56 -2.59
N ILE A 51 -3.32 5.88 -2.74
CA ILE A 51 -4.37 6.88 -2.47
C ILE A 51 -4.94 7.46 -3.76
N SER A 52 -6.00 8.28 -3.66
CA SER A 52 -6.50 9.01 -4.83
C SER A 52 -5.51 10.08 -5.29
N LYS A 53 -5.61 10.44 -6.58
CA LYS A 53 -4.86 11.55 -7.16
C LYS A 53 -5.08 12.87 -6.42
N GLU A 54 -6.30 13.10 -5.97
CA GLU A 54 -6.68 14.35 -5.28
C GLU A 54 -6.05 14.43 -3.89
N THR A 55 -6.11 13.34 -3.11
CA THR A 55 -5.43 13.28 -1.81
C THR A 55 -3.92 13.36 -1.98
N TYR A 56 -3.35 12.72 -3.01
CA TYR A 56 -1.91 12.80 -3.28
C TYR A 56 -1.45 14.23 -3.51
N ALA A 57 -2.14 15.00 -4.36
CA ALA A 57 -1.80 16.39 -4.65
C ALA A 57 -1.89 17.32 -3.43
N ARG A 58 -2.68 16.95 -2.39
CA ARG A 58 -2.76 17.70 -1.13
C ARG A 58 -1.68 17.33 -0.12
N ARG A 59 -1.15 16.11 -0.20
CA ARG A 59 -0.27 15.53 0.82
C ARG A 59 1.20 15.50 0.43
N VAL A 60 1.47 15.55 -0.87
CA VAL A 60 2.81 15.50 -1.42
C VAL A 60 3.08 16.82 -2.12
N ASP A 61 4.09 17.53 -1.62
CA ASP A 61 4.70 18.62 -2.37
C ASP A 61 5.58 18.01 -3.47
N ALA A 62 5.38 18.43 -4.72
CA ALA A 62 6.14 17.95 -5.87
C ALA A 62 7.48 18.66 -6.05
N GLU A 63 7.67 19.81 -5.41
CA GLU A 63 8.91 20.61 -5.46
C GLU A 63 9.85 20.25 -4.31
N GLU A 64 9.36 19.55 -3.30
CA GLU A 64 10.16 19.11 -2.16
C GLU A 64 11.11 17.96 -2.52
N GLU A 65 12.36 18.07 -2.06
CA GLU A 65 13.30 16.95 -2.02
C GLU A 65 13.06 16.10 -0.76
N TYR A 66 12.73 14.82 -0.96
CA TYR A 66 12.48 13.88 0.13
C TYR A 66 13.69 13.02 0.45
N ASP A 67 14.09 12.97 1.71
CA ASP A 67 14.96 11.93 2.24
C ASP A 67 14.15 10.64 2.47
N PHE A 68 14.17 9.74 1.49
CA PHE A 68 13.44 8.47 1.54
C PHE A 68 13.89 7.52 2.66
N THR A 69 14.96 7.84 3.39
CA THR A 69 15.44 7.06 4.54
C THR A 69 14.87 7.56 5.87
N ALA A 70 14.23 8.74 5.87
CA ALA A 70 13.63 9.35 7.05
C ALA A 70 12.54 8.47 7.66
N LEU A 71 12.62 8.28 8.97
CA LEU A 71 11.62 7.55 9.75
C LEU A 71 10.46 8.48 10.12
N ASP A 72 9.29 7.88 10.34
CA ASP A 72 8.09 8.52 10.86
C ASP A 72 7.61 9.74 10.05
N ARG A 73 7.86 9.71 8.74
CA ARG A 73 7.51 10.79 7.82
C ARG A 73 6.69 10.27 6.64
N LEU A 74 5.58 10.95 6.34
CA LEU A 74 4.80 10.71 5.13
C LEU A 74 5.52 11.32 3.93
N MET A 75 5.76 10.49 2.92
CA MET A 75 6.50 10.85 1.70
C MET A 75 5.84 10.21 0.48
N PRO A 76 6.08 10.70 -0.74
CA PRO A 76 5.77 9.93 -1.93
C PRO A 76 6.55 8.61 -1.93
N HIS A 77 5.99 7.56 -2.51
CA HIS A 77 6.74 6.32 -2.70
C HIS A 77 7.90 6.58 -3.70
N PRO A 78 9.14 6.16 -3.40
CA PRO A 78 10.31 6.49 -4.23
C PRO A 78 10.18 6.03 -5.69
N VAL A 79 9.60 4.84 -5.92
CA VAL A 79 9.31 4.32 -7.26
C VAL A 79 7.90 4.65 -7.76
N TYR A 80 6.87 4.43 -6.94
CA TYR A 80 5.47 4.48 -7.34
C TYR A 80 4.76 5.82 -7.05
N GLY A 81 5.49 6.89 -6.70
CA GLY A 81 4.90 8.20 -6.42
C GLY A 81 4.03 8.72 -7.57
N ARG A 82 4.46 8.54 -8.83
CA ARG A 82 3.67 8.88 -10.03
C ARG A 82 2.35 8.11 -10.16
N ASN A 83 2.24 6.96 -9.49
CA ASN A 83 1.00 6.18 -9.41
C ASN A 83 0.12 6.56 -8.22
N HIS A 84 0.43 7.66 -7.53
CA HIS A 84 -0.23 8.15 -6.33
C HIS A 84 -0.08 7.23 -5.11
N TRP A 85 1.12 6.64 -4.97
CA TRP A 85 1.49 5.89 -3.78
C TRP A 85 2.32 6.75 -2.83
N VAL A 86 1.98 6.69 -1.55
CA VAL A 86 2.74 7.30 -0.46
C VAL A 86 3.35 6.22 0.43
N CYS A 87 4.37 6.58 1.19
CA CYS A 87 4.99 5.68 2.15
C CYS A 87 5.39 6.37 3.46
N VAL A 88 5.50 5.58 4.53
CA VAL A 88 6.09 5.95 5.82
C VAL A 88 6.99 4.80 6.28
N LEU A 89 8.19 5.12 6.76
CA LEU A 89 9.06 4.14 7.44
C LEU A 89 8.81 4.19 8.94
N ASN A 90 8.62 3.04 9.58
CA ASN A 90 8.37 2.93 11.03
C ASN A 90 7.43 4.02 11.59
N PRO A 91 6.17 4.10 11.11
CA PRO A 91 5.21 5.06 11.65
C PRO A 91 5.09 4.89 13.17
N SER A 92 5.24 5.98 13.91
CA SER A 92 4.85 6.08 15.31
C SER A 92 3.34 5.94 15.45
N GLU A 93 2.85 5.78 16.67
CA GLU A 93 1.41 5.73 16.94
C GLU A 93 0.72 7.01 16.44
N SER A 94 1.27 8.19 16.70
CA SER A 94 0.72 9.47 16.25
C SER A 94 0.65 9.56 14.72
N THR A 95 1.73 9.17 14.04
CA THR A 95 1.74 9.18 12.57
C THR A 95 0.77 8.15 12.01
N PHE A 96 0.69 6.96 12.63
CA PHE A 96 -0.24 5.92 12.23
C PHE A 96 -1.69 6.39 12.35
N GLU A 97 -2.07 7.03 13.47
CA GLU A 97 -3.38 7.65 13.63
C GLU A 97 -3.66 8.69 12.53
N SER A 98 -2.67 9.53 12.19
CA SER A 98 -2.83 10.55 11.15
C SER A 98 -3.05 10.00 9.73
N ILE A 99 -2.56 8.78 9.45
CA ILE A 99 -2.66 8.14 8.12
C ILE A 99 -3.80 7.11 8.02
N LYS A 100 -4.52 6.80 9.12
CA LYS A 100 -5.72 5.95 9.07
C LYS A 100 -6.74 6.38 8.01
N PRO A 101 -7.07 7.69 7.85
CA PRO A 101 -7.98 8.11 6.78
C PRO A 101 -7.49 7.75 5.37
N LEU A 102 -6.17 7.67 5.16
CA LEU A 102 -5.59 7.25 3.88
C LEU A 102 -5.78 5.75 3.64
N LEU A 103 -5.68 4.93 4.69
CA LEU A 103 -5.95 3.49 4.61
C LEU A 103 -7.42 3.21 4.33
N GLU A 104 -8.32 3.95 4.97
CA GLU A 104 -9.77 3.89 4.72
C GLU A 104 -10.10 4.28 3.27
N GLU A 105 -9.53 5.39 2.79
CA GLU A 105 -9.66 5.83 1.41
C GLU A 105 -9.14 4.75 0.43
N ALA A 106 -7.93 4.24 0.65
CA ALA A 106 -7.30 3.23 -0.19
C ALA A 106 -8.14 1.95 -0.28
N HIS A 107 -8.72 1.52 0.85
CA HIS A 107 -9.62 0.37 0.91
C HIS A 107 -10.93 0.59 0.13
N ALA A 108 -11.43 1.82 0.08
CA ALA A 108 -12.67 2.17 -0.63
C ALA A 108 -12.50 2.31 -2.15
N ILE A 109 -11.31 2.64 -2.66
CA ILE A 109 -11.06 2.87 -4.10
C ILE A 109 -11.46 1.66 -4.99
N PRO A 110 -11.06 0.41 -4.68
CA PRO A 110 -11.48 -0.76 -5.46
C PRO A 110 -13.01 -0.95 -5.47
N LEU A 111 -13.68 -0.69 -4.35
CA LEU A 111 -15.14 -0.83 -4.23
C LEU A 111 -15.87 0.15 -5.15
N GLY A 112 -15.47 1.42 -5.13
CA GLY A 112 -16.06 2.43 -6.02
C GLY A 112 -15.82 2.16 -7.51
N ARG A 113 -14.74 1.46 -7.89
CA ARG A 113 -14.51 1.03 -9.29
C ARG A 113 -15.48 -0.07 -9.73
N VAL A 114 -15.80 -1.00 -8.83
CA VAL A 114 -16.76 -2.09 -9.12
C VAL A 114 -18.17 -1.53 -9.27
N GLU A 115 -18.59 -0.61 -8.42
CA GLU A 115 -19.91 0.03 -8.50
C GLU A 115 -20.09 0.84 -9.79
N ARG A 116 -19.10 1.67 -10.16
CA ARG A 116 -19.13 2.42 -11.43
C ARG A 116 -19.16 1.53 -12.67
N ARG A 117 -18.59 0.32 -12.60
CA ARG A 117 -18.62 -0.64 -13.71
C ARG A 117 -20.00 -1.30 -13.84
N LYS A 118 -20.76 -1.44 -12.74
CA LYS A 118 -22.14 -1.95 -12.75
C LYS A 118 -23.15 -0.89 -13.22
N SER A 119 -22.86 0.39 -13.02
CA SER A 119 -23.76 1.50 -13.36
C SER A 119 -23.58 2.06 -14.78
N ARG A 120 -22.60 1.57 -15.57
CA ARG A 120 -22.44 1.96 -16.98
C ARG A 120 -23.36 1.10 -17.86
N PRO A 121 -24.33 1.68 -18.60
CA PRO A 121 -25.10 0.93 -19.58
C PRO A 121 -24.15 0.40 -20.66
N ARG A 122 -24.45 -0.79 -21.18
CA ARG A 122 -23.68 -1.48 -22.23
C ARG A 122 -23.71 -0.69 -23.53
#